data_AF-A0A2V9RL46-F1
#
_entry.id   AF-A0A2V9RL46-F1
#
_cell.length_a   1.000
_cell.length_b   1.000
_cell.length_c   1.000
_cell.angle_alpha   90.00
_cell.angle_beta   90.00
_cell.angle_gamma   90.00
#
_symmetry.space_group_name_H-M   'P 1'
#
loop_
_entity.id
_entity.type
_entity.pdbx_description
1 polymer ?
#
loop_
_entity_poly.entity_id
_entity_poly.type
_entity_poly.pdbx_seq_one_letter_code
_entity_poly.pdbx_strand_id
1 'polypeptide(L)'
;MACGKGRRPSQCAYAEASKACQILTARPVYAGQLNGHAVLDSAHFDEYRKILEVERPDVVLTQWPIDNHRDHRATSALTYDAWVQMGRRFALYYYEVSNGEDTLQFSPTHYVDITKTEPRKRAACYAHASATPDRFYDLQDHVAKFRGIESGYKRAEAFILQVQSPYQALPTIS
;
A
#
# COMPACT_ATOMS: atom_id res chain seq x y z
N MET A 1 -4.98 9.30 -27.96
CA MET A 1 -3.73 9.93 -27.47
C MET A 1 -2.87 8.85 -26.85
N ALA A 2 -1.80 8.43 -27.53
CA ALA A 2 -0.89 7.40 -27.03
C ALA A 2 0.04 8.02 -25.97
N CYS A 3 0.11 7.42 -24.78
CA CYS A 3 0.97 7.89 -23.70
C CYS A 3 2.41 7.41 -23.95
N GLY A 4 3.35 8.36 -24.04
CA GLY A 4 4.75 8.12 -24.39
C GLY A 4 5.55 7.42 -23.29
N LYS A 5 6.57 6.66 -23.73
CA LYS A 5 7.58 6.00 -22.89
C LYS A 5 8.43 7.06 -22.17
N GLY A 6 8.40 7.07 -20.84
CA GLY A 6 9.26 7.90 -20.00
C GLY A 6 9.13 7.55 -18.52
N ARG A 7 10.19 7.82 -17.74
CA ARG A 7 10.44 7.61 -16.29
C ARG A 7 9.37 8.08 -15.27
N ARG A 8 8.13 8.36 -15.68
CA ARG A 8 7.03 8.86 -14.85
C ARG A 8 5.77 8.04 -15.11
N PRO A 9 4.81 7.97 -14.16
CA PRO A 9 3.50 7.41 -14.47
C PRO A 9 2.92 8.16 -15.67
N SER A 10 2.03 7.50 -16.43
CA SER A 10 1.27 8.22 -17.44
C SER A 10 0.63 9.47 -16.79
N GLN A 11 0.57 10.59 -17.51
CA GLN A 11 -0.04 11.82 -16.96
C GLN A 11 -1.45 11.55 -16.41
N CYS A 12 -2.18 10.63 -17.06
CA CYS A 12 -3.46 10.13 -16.60
C CYS A 12 -3.36 9.43 -15.23
N ALA A 13 -2.50 8.40 -15.09
CA ALA A 13 -2.36 7.67 -13.84
C ALA A 13 -1.88 8.56 -12.68
N TYR A 14 -1.01 9.55 -12.95
CA TYR A 14 -0.58 10.50 -11.93
C TYR A 14 -1.73 11.41 -11.46
N ALA A 15 -2.55 11.91 -12.39
CA ALA A 15 -3.71 12.74 -12.05
C ALA A 15 -4.75 11.94 -11.24
N GLU A 16 -5.00 10.69 -11.62
CA GLU A 16 -5.90 9.78 -10.90
C GLU A 16 -5.41 9.49 -9.47
N ALA A 17 -4.12 9.13 -9.32
CA ALA A 17 -3.51 8.91 -8.01
C ALA A 17 -3.54 10.19 -7.14
N SER A 18 -3.27 11.35 -7.73
CA SER A 18 -3.33 12.63 -7.02
C SER A 18 -4.75 12.93 -6.52
N LYS A 19 -5.77 12.65 -7.34
CA LYS A 19 -7.18 12.78 -6.94
C LYS A 19 -7.54 11.81 -5.81
N ALA A 20 -7.09 10.56 -5.88
CA ALA A 20 -7.28 9.59 -4.81
C ALA A 20 -6.66 10.08 -3.49
N CYS A 21 -5.41 10.59 -3.53
CA CYS A 21 -4.76 11.17 -2.37
C CYS A 21 -5.56 12.35 -1.78
N GLN A 22 -6.08 13.25 -2.61
CA GLN A 22 -6.91 14.37 -2.15
C GLN A 22 -8.18 13.88 -1.41
N ILE A 23 -8.86 12.86 -1.95
CA ILE A 23 -10.03 12.24 -1.31
C ILE A 23 -9.66 11.64 0.06
N LEU A 24 -8.47 11.04 0.16
CA LEU A 24 -7.92 10.47 1.38
C LEU A 24 -7.26 11.50 2.30
N THR A 25 -7.34 12.79 1.98
CA THR A 25 -6.68 13.88 2.73
C THR A 25 -5.16 13.69 2.89
N ALA A 26 -4.52 13.12 1.86
CA ALA A 26 -3.10 12.81 1.81
C ALA A 26 -2.40 13.59 0.68
N ARG A 27 -1.07 13.69 0.79
CA ARG A 27 -0.21 14.27 -0.26
C ARG A 27 0.53 13.14 -0.99
N PRO A 28 0.51 13.09 -2.33
CA PRO A 28 1.29 12.11 -3.08
C PRO A 28 2.78 12.48 -3.08
N VAL A 29 3.63 11.46 -2.99
CA VAL A 29 5.08 11.51 -3.28
C VAL A 29 5.40 10.36 -4.21
N TYR A 30 6.23 10.61 -5.22
CA TYR A 30 6.57 9.61 -6.22
C TYR A 30 7.99 9.09 -6.03
N ALA A 31 8.12 7.77 -5.94
CA ALA A 31 9.39 7.08 -5.68
C ALA A 31 10.18 6.67 -6.93
N GLY A 32 9.83 7.22 -8.11
CA GLY A 32 10.61 7.01 -9.34
C GLY A 32 10.44 5.65 -10.04
N GLN A 33 9.69 4.72 -9.45
CA GLN A 33 9.48 3.37 -9.98
C GLN A 33 8.47 3.32 -11.12
N LEU A 34 8.77 2.58 -12.18
CA LEU A 34 7.88 2.42 -13.33
C LEU A 34 6.99 1.19 -13.17
N ASN A 35 5.68 1.36 -13.41
CA ASN A 35 4.72 0.25 -13.32
C ASN A 35 5.07 -0.90 -14.27
N GLY A 36 5.01 -2.11 -13.74
CA GLY A 36 5.47 -3.33 -14.37
C GLY A 36 6.99 -3.41 -14.51
N HIS A 37 7.78 -2.47 -14.03
CA HIS A 37 9.23 -2.39 -14.26
C HIS A 37 9.99 -1.91 -13.02
N ALA A 38 9.53 -2.29 -11.83
CA ALA A 38 10.21 -1.92 -10.60
C ALA A 38 11.66 -2.45 -10.59
N VAL A 39 12.62 -1.61 -10.18
CA VAL A 39 14.06 -1.91 -10.16
C VAL A 39 14.55 -1.94 -8.72
N LEU A 40 15.34 -2.98 -8.41
CA LEU A 40 16.06 -3.13 -7.16
C LEU A 40 17.56 -3.14 -7.43
N ASP A 41 18.21 -2.04 -7.09
CA ASP A 41 19.66 -1.88 -7.04
C ASP A 41 20.02 -0.88 -5.95
N SER A 42 21.31 -0.73 -5.65
CA SER A 42 21.78 0.18 -4.60
C SER A 42 21.29 1.63 -4.78
N ALA A 43 21.17 2.11 -6.02
CA ALA A 43 20.73 3.48 -6.28
C ALA A 43 19.24 3.65 -5.95
N HIS A 44 18.38 2.71 -6.36
CA HIS A 44 16.94 2.77 -6.08
C HIS A 44 16.63 2.57 -4.59
N PHE A 45 17.40 1.74 -3.89
CA PHE A 45 17.34 1.63 -2.42
C PHE A 45 17.67 2.97 -1.74
N ASP A 46 18.77 3.62 -2.15
CA ASP A 46 19.17 4.92 -1.62
C ASP A 46 18.15 6.03 -1.93
N GLU A 47 17.60 6.06 -3.15
CA GLU A 47 16.58 7.02 -3.56
C GLU A 47 15.28 6.85 -2.77
N TYR A 48 14.83 5.61 -2.57
CA TYR A 48 13.64 5.31 -1.77
C TYR A 48 13.84 5.71 -0.30
N ARG A 49 15.01 5.39 0.28
CA ARG A 49 15.34 5.77 1.66
C ARG A 49 15.33 7.29 1.86
N LYS A 50 15.91 8.06 0.93
CA LYS A 50 15.91 9.53 1.00
C LYS A 50 14.50 10.12 1.07
N ILE A 51 13.54 9.52 0.39
CA ILE A 51 12.13 9.94 0.49
C ILE A 51 11.63 9.78 1.91
N LEU A 52 11.82 8.59 2.52
CA LEU A 52 11.38 8.36 3.89
C LEU A 52 12.15 9.19 4.92
N GLU A 53 13.41 9.54 4.67
CA GLU A 53 14.19 10.45 5.51
C GLU A 53 13.59 11.86 5.54
N VAL A 54 13.11 12.36 4.40
CA VAL A 54 12.43 13.66 4.29
C VAL A 54 11.05 13.63 4.93
N GLU A 55 10.28 12.57 4.67
CA GLU A 55 8.90 12.44 5.17
C GLU A 55 8.84 12.15 6.67
N ARG A 56 9.91 11.56 7.25
CA ARG A 56 10.03 11.19 8.67
C ARG A 56 8.76 10.49 9.22
N PRO A 57 8.34 9.38 8.61
CA PRO A 57 7.07 8.74 8.98
C PRO A 57 7.13 8.15 10.38
N ASP A 58 6.01 8.22 11.10
CA ASP A 58 5.79 7.44 12.33
C ASP A 58 5.36 5.99 12.01
N VAL A 59 4.65 5.80 10.89
CA VAL A 59 4.14 4.51 10.43
C VAL A 59 4.32 4.41 8.92
N VAL A 60 4.75 3.25 8.44
CA VAL A 60 4.78 2.92 7.01
C VAL A 60 3.97 1.65 6.76
N LEU A 61 3.10 1.71 5.77
CA LEU A 61 2.33 0.58 5.27
C LEU A 61 2.85 0.20 3.89
N THR A 62 3.17 -1.08 3.66
CA THR A 62 3.68 -1.57 2.36
C THR A 62 3.06 -2.91 2.00
N GLN A 63 3.18 -3.35 0.75
CA GLN A 63 2.63 -4.62 0.28
C GLN A 63 3.31 -5.83 0.96
N TRP A 64 2.55 -6.89 1.20
CA TRP A 64 3.08 -8.19 1.64
C TRP A 64 4.13 -8.75 0.66
N PRO A 65 5.28 -9.27 1.12
CA PRO A 65 6.37 -9.70 0.23
C PRO A 65 6.12 -11.04 -0.48
N ILE A 66 5.23 -11.90 0.04
CA ILE A 66 4.87 -13.16 -0.62
C ILE A 66 3.64 -12.91 -1.50
N ASP A 67 3.89 -12.35 -2.67
CA ASP A 67 2.86 -11.84 -3.59
C ASP A 67 3.23 -12.18 -5.04
N ASN A 68 2.28 -12.50 -5.91
CA ASN A 68 2.53 -12.89 -7.31
C ASN A 68 2.99 -11.70 -8.18
N HIS A 69 2.62 -10.47 -7.84
CA HIS A 69 2.99 -9.29 -8.62
C HIS A 69 4.40 -8.80 -8.27
N ARG A 70 5.29 -8.76 -9.27
CA ARG A 70 6.71 -8.44 -9.04
C ARG A 70 6.94 -7.06 -8.44
N ASP A 71 6.14 -6.06 -8.81
CA ASP A 71 6.32 -4.70 -8.29
C ASP A 71 5.85 -4.56 -6.84
N HIS A 72 4.92 -5.40 -6.37
CA HIS A 72 4.54 -5.45 -4.95
C HIS A 72 5.73 -5.94 -4.13
N ARG A 73 6.36 -7.04 -4.58
CA ARG A 73 7.58 -7.59 -3.96
C ARG A 73 8.71 -6.56 -3.97
N ALA A 74 8.92 -5.86 -5.08
CA ALA A 74 9.94 -4.82 -5.18
C ALA A 74 9.68 -3.64 -4.23
N THR A 75 8.44 -3.15 -4.16
CA THR A 75 8.07 -2.06 -3.24
C THR A 75 8.25 -2.49 -1.78
N SER A 76 7.86 -3.73 -1.43
CA SER A 76 8.10 -4.32 -0.12
C SER A 76 9.60 -4.36 0.24
N ALA A 77 10.44 -4.79 -0.70
CA ALA A 77 11.90 -4.85 -0.50
C ALA A 77 12.53 -3.46 -0.31
N LEU A 78 12.14 -2.46 -1.12
CA LEU A 78 12.60 -1.07 -0.99
C LEU A 78 12.25 -0.50 0.39
N THR A 79 11.00 -0.71 0.83
CA THR A 79 10.53 -0.27 2.14
C THR A 79 11.30 -0.94 3.28
N TYR A 80 11.50 -2.27 3.19
CA TYR A 80 12.19 -3.02 4.24
C TYR A 80 13.66 -2.60 4.38
N ASP A 81 14.39 -2.45 3.27
CA ASP A 81 15.78 -1.98 3.32
C ASP A 81 15.84 -0.57 3.94
N ALA A 82 15.02 0.37 3.47
CA ALA A 82 14.97 1.70 4.06
C ALA A 82 14.67 1.67 5.57
N TRP A 83 13.73 0.83 6.02
CA TRP A 83 13.43 0.65 7.43
C TRP A 83 14.64 0.14 8.23
N VAL A 84 15.39 -0.82 7.72
CA VAL A 84 16.64 -1.32 8.34
C VAL A 84 17.70 -0.21 8.39
N GLN A 85 17.97 0.46 7.26
CA GLN A 85 18.99 1.51 7.15
C GLN A 85 18.68 2.74 8.01
N MET A 86 17.39 3.03 8.24
CA MET A 86 16.94 4.12 9.10
C MET A 86 16.88 3.73 10.59
N GLY A 87 17.46 2.58 10.96
CA GLY A 87 17.54 2.13 12.35
C GLY A 87 16.20 1.69 12.93
N ARG A 88 15.27 1.22 12.09
CA ARG A 88 13.96 0.68 12.49
C ARG A 88 13.14 1.66 13.32
N ARG A 89 13.25 2.96 13.02
CA ARG A 89 12.72 4.04 13.86
C ARG A 89 11.21 4.28 13.76
N PHE A 90 10.52 3.59 12.85
CA PHE A 90 9.08 3.71 12.63
C PHE A 90 8.40 2.33 12.65
N ALA A 91 7.10 2.30 12.92
CA ALA A 91 6.33 1.06 12.83
C ALA A 91 6.10 0.69 11.36
N LEU A 92 6.54 -0.50 10.97
CA LEU A 92 6.35 -1.01 9.61
C LEU A 92 5.28 -2.09 9.61
N TYR A 93 4.28 -1.94 8.75
CA TYR A 93 3.21 -2.91 8.56
C TYR A 93 3.11 -3.33 7.09
N TYR A 94 2.69 -4.58 6.90
CA TYR A 94 2.37 -5.12 5.60
C TYR A 94 0.86 -5.26 5.42
N TYR A 95 0.35 -4.93 4.24
CA TYR A 95 -1.04 -5.11 3.85
C TYR A 95 -1.18 -6.06 2.65
N GLU A 96 -2.36 -6.65 2.54
CA GLU A 96 -2.79 -7.46 1.40
C GLU A 96 -3.29 -6.60 0.24
N VAL A 97 -3.02 -7.02 -1.00
CA VAL A 97 -3.47 -6.30 -2.20
C VAL A 97 -4.65 -7.01 -2.83
N SER A 98 -4.43 -8.13 -3.54
CA SER A 98 -5.51 -8.88 -4.20
C SER A 98 -5.50 -10.32 -3.70
N ASN A 99 -6.40 -10.67 -2.79
CA ASN A 99 -6.44 -12.02 -2.20
C ASN A 99 -6.89 -13.06 -3.23
N GLY A 100 -6.14 -14.17 -3.33
CA GLY A 100 -6.41 -15.24 -4.29
C GLY A 100 -5.87 -14.98 -5.70
N GLU A 101 -5.42 -13.75 -6.00
CA GLU A 101 -4.74 -13.40 -7.25
C GLU A 101 -3.25 -13.08 -6.99
N ASP A 102 -2.99 -12.10 -6.13
CA ASP A 102 -1.66 -11.56 -5.86
C ASP A 102 -1.11 -12.06 -4.52
N THR A 103 -1.79 -11.74 -3.42
CA THR A 103 -1.27 -11.94 -2.07
C THR A 103 -1.39 -13.40 -1.63
N LEU A 104 -0.28 -14.01 -1.21
CA LEU A 104 -0.19 -15.42 -0.78
C LEU A 104 0.29 -15.53 0.67
N GLN A 105 -0.12 -16.58 1.37
CA GLN A 105 0.32 -16.89 2.75
C GLN A 105 0.16 -15.72 3.75
N PHE A 106 -0.94 -14.98 3.63
CA PHE A 106 -1.20 -13.81 4.46
C PHE A 106 -2.13 -14.14 5.63
N SER A 107 -1.56 -14.14 6.83
CA SER A 107 -2.26 -14.36 8.10
C SER A 107 -2.19 -13.07 8.95
N PRO A 108 -3.15 -12.15 8.81
CA PRO A 108 -3.09 -10.86 9.48
C PRO A 108 -3.23 -10.97 10.99
N THR A 109 -2.60 -10.03 11.69
CA THR A 109 -2.59 -9.94 13.16
C THR A 109 -3.25 -8.66 13.68
N HIS A 110 -3.42 -7.67 12.80
CA HIS A 110 -3.99 -6.37 13.13
C HIS A 110 -5.12 -6.08 12.15
N TYR A 111 -6.21 -5.50 12.65
CA TYR A 111 -7.37 -5.18 11.84
C TYR A 111 -7.85 -3.78 12.21
N VAL A 112 -8.12 -2.96 11.20
CA VAL A 112 -8.62 -1.60 11.36
C VAL A 112 -10.06 -1.55 10.87
N ASP A 113 -10.99 -1.16 11.74
CA ASP A 113 -12.38 -0.94 11.36
C ASP A 113 -12.48 0.21 10.35
N ILE A 114 -12.88 -0.12 9.12
CA ILE A 114 -13.11 0.87 8.06
C ILE A 114 -14.59 1.05 7.76
N THR A 115 -15.50 0.55 8.61
CA THR A 115 -16.95 0.57 8.36
C THR A 115 -17.47 1.97 8.08
N LYS A 116 -17.01 2.98 8.85
CA LYS A 116 -17.44 4.38 8.68
C LYS A 116 -16.68 5.10 7.56
N THR A 117 -15.51 4.62 7.18
CA THR A 117 -14.63 5.25 6.18
C THR A 117 -14.69 4.59 4.81
N GLU A 118 -15.39 3.46 4.67
CA GLU A 118 -15.59 2.75 3.41
C GLU A 118 -16.06 3.66 2.26
N PRO A 119 -17.00 4.62 2.45
CA PRO A 119 -17.42 5.48 1.36
C PRO A 119 -16.27 6.33 0.80
N ARG A 120 -15.32 6.73 1.65
CA ARG A 120 -14.12 7.48 1.25
C ARG A 120 -13.12 6.58 0.55
N LYS A 121 -12.89 5.36 1.05
CA LYS A 121 -12.06 4.33 0.38
C LYS A 121 -12.58 4.05 -1.03
N ARG A 122 -13.90 3.86 -1.17
CA ARG A 122 -14.57 3.67 -2.46
C ARG A 122 -14.31 4.84 -3.40
N ALA A 123 -14.58 6.07 -2.96
CA ALA A 123 -14.36 7.24 -3.79
C ALA A 123 -12.90 7.37 -4.26
N ALA A 124 -11.93 7.04 -3.41
CA ALA A 124 -10.52 7.03 -3.77
C ALA A 124 -10.18 5.94 -4.80
N CYS A 125 -10.71 4.72 -4.65
CA CYS A 125 -10.55 3.64 -5.63
C CYS A 125 -11.12 4.05 -7.00
N TYR A 126 -12.33 4.62 -7.02
CA TYR A 126 -12.99 5.10 -8.24
C TYR A 126 -12.33 6.32 -8.88
N ALA A 127 -11.37 6.97 -8.21
CA ALA A 127 -10.56 8.01 -8.84
C ALA A 127 -9.62 7.43 -9.92
N HIS A 128 -9.30 6.14 -9.86
CA HIS A 128 -8.51 5.41 -10.85
C HIS A 128 -9.37 4.90 -12.02
N ALA A 129 -10.03 5.81 -12.72
CA ALA A 129 -10.98 5.50 -13.79
C ALA A 129 -10.36 4.64 -14.91
N SER A 130 -9.07 4.84 -15.20
CA SER A 130 -8.33 4.07 -16.20
C SER A 130 -8.00 2.62 -15.78
N ALA A 131 -8.16 2.29 -14.50
CA ALA A 131 -7.74 1.02 -13.90
C ALA A 131 -8.91 0.06 -13.62
N THR A 132 -10.04 0.13 -14.34
CA THR A 132 -11.21 -0.75 -14.13
C THR A 132 -11.72 -0.77 -12.67
N PRO A 133 -12.09 0.39 -12.09
CA PRO A 133 -12.34 0.50 -10.65
C PRO A 133 -13.50 -0.35 -10.14
N ASP A 134 -14.50 -0.66 -10.98
CA ASP A 134 -15.62 -1.52 -10.57
C ASP A 134 -15.14 -2.92 -10.16
N ARG A 135 -14.27 -3.55 -10.96
CA ARG A 135 -13.71 -4.87 -10.67
C ARG A 135 -12.91 -4.85 -9.37
N PHE A 136 -11.96 -3.91 -9.27
CA PHE A 136 -11.06 -3.88 -8.12
C PHE A 136 -11.78 -3.45 -6.85
N TYR A 137 -12.70 -2.49 -6.92
CA TYR A 137 -13.45 -2.10 -5.74
C TYR A 137 -14.32 -3.25 -5.22
N ASP A 138 -15.00 -3.98 -6.10
CA ASP A 138 -15.81 -5.13 -5.70
C ASP A 138 -14.95 -6.20 -5.01
N LEU A 139 -13.77 -6.54 -5.57
CA LEU A 139 -12.82 -7.44 -4.92
C LEU A 139 -12.38 -6.92 -3.54
N GLN A 140 -11.99 -5.64 -3.45
CA GLN A 140 -11.56 -5.01 -2.19
C GLN A 140 -12.67 -4.98 -1.14
N ASP A 141 -13.93 -4.77 -1.54
CA ASP A 141 -15.07 -4.76 -0.64
C ASP A 141 -15.39 -6.17 -0.12
N HIS A 142 -15.23 -7.21 -0.94
CA HIS A 142 -15.33 -8.61 -0.50
C HIS A 142 -14.27 -8.96 0.53
N VAL A 143 -13.00 -8.60 0.26
CA VAL A 143 -11.91 -8.80 1.22
C VAL A 143 -12.19 -8.03 2.52
N ALA A 144 -12.60 -6.76 2.43
CA ALA A 144 -12.88 -5.96 3.62
C ALA A 144 -14.01 -6.54 4.48
N LYS A 145 -15.06 -7.10 3.86
CA LYS A 145 -16.13 -7.81 4.59
C LYS A 145 -15.62 -9.10 5.22
N PHE A 146 -14.79 -9.87 4.52
CA PHE A 146 -14.20 -11.09 5.06
C PHE A 146 -13.33 -10.81 6.28
N ARG A 147 -12.45 -9.80 6.19
CA ARG A 147 -11.67 -9.31 7.34
C ARG A 147 -12.56 -8.74 8.44
N GLY A 148 -13.70 -8.14 8.08
CA GLY A 148 -14.75 -7.75 9.03
C GLY A 148 -15.26 -8.94 9.85
N ILE A 149 -15.56 -10.07 9.19
CA ILE A 149 -15.99 -11.31 9.87
C ILE A 149 -14.92 -11.79 10.85
N GLU A 150 -13.65 -11.87 10.41
CA GLU A 150 -12.53 -12.31 11.27
C GLU A 150 -12.31 -11.38 12.48
N SER A 151 -12.71 -10.11 12.36
CA SER A 151 -12.46 -9.07 13.36
C SER A 151 -13.66 -8.69 14.22
N GLY A 152 -14.86 -9.15 13.89
CA GLY A 152 -16.11 -8.68 14.49
C GLY A 152 -16.57 -7.29 14.01
N TYR A 153 -15.92 -6.69 13.01
CA TYR A 153 -16.35 -5.46 12.36
C TYR A 153 -17.24 -5.72 11.14
N LYS A 154 -17.97 -4.71 10.66
CA LYS A 154 -18.71 -4.87 9.38
C LYS A 154 -17.75 -4.90 8.20
N ARG A 155 -16.68 -4.11 8.25
CA ARG A 155 -15.57 -4.09 7.29
C ARG A 155 -14.27 -3.75 7.99
N ALA A 156 -13.21 -4.46 7.65
CA ALA A 156 -11.87 -4.19 8.15
C ALA A 156 -10.82 -4.22 7.06
N GLU A 157 -9.74 -3.46 7.23
CA GLU A 157 -8.47 -3.71 6.53
C GLU A 157 -7.53 -4.43 7.47
N ALA A 158 -6.75 -5.36 6.94
CA ALA A 158 -5.94 -6.27 7.73
C ALA A 158 -4.44 -6.08 7.45
N PHE A 159 -3.63 -6.18 8.50
CA PHE A 159 -2.21 -5.87 8.48
C PHE A 159 -1.38 -6.87 9.28
N ILE A 160 -0.09 -7.00 8.93
CA ILE A 160 0.92 -7.72 9.70
C ILE A 160 2.00 -6.74 10.13
N LEU A 161 2.29 -6.67 11.43
CA LEU A 161 3.40 -5.89 11.95
C LEU A 161 4.74 -6.53 11.58
N GLN A 162 5.69 -5.76 11.06
CA GLN A 162 7.09 -6.15 10.95
C GLN A 162 7.67 -6.31 12.36
N VAL A 163 8.03 -7.54 12.71
CA VAL A 163 8.71 -7.85 13.98
C VAL A 163 9.98 -7.00 14.09
N GLN A 164 10.26 -6.52 15.32
CA GLN A 164 11.30 -5.53 15.66
C GLN A 164 10.96 -4.08 15.31
N SER A 165 9.71 -3.78 14.95
CA SER A 165 9.18 -2.41 15.01
C SER A 165 9.24 -1.87 16.44
N PRO A 166 9.52 -0.57 16.63
CA PRO A 166 9.78 0.02 17.95
C PRO A 166 8.49 0.16 18.80
N TYR A 167 7.33 0.16 18.13
CA TYR A 167 6.01 0.22 18.75
C TYR A 167 4.96 -0.38 17.80
N GLN A 168 3.76 -0.57 18.33
CA GLN A 168 2.57 -0.96 17.56
C GLN A 168 1.66 0.26 17.44
N ALA A 169 1.43 0.73 16.22
CA ALA A 169 0.61 1.91 15.95
C ALA A 169 -0.84 1.58 15.56
N LEU A 170 -1.09 0.36 15.07
CA LEU A 170 -2.42 -0.13 14.73
C LEU A 170 -2.98 -1.01 15.87
N PRO A 171 -4.31 -1.03 16.06
CA PRO A 171 -4.93 -1.87 17.09
C PRO A 171 -4.77 -3.37 16.78
N THR A 172 -4.53 -4.15 17.83
CA THR A 172 -4.70 -5.60 17.82
C THR A 172 -6.11 -5.94 18.28
N ILE A 173 -6.69 -6.98 17.72
CA ILE A 173 -7.93 -7.55 18.28
C ILE A 173 -7.54 -8.46 19.43
N SER A 174 -8.19 -8.26 20.58
CA SER A 174 -8.06 -9.09 21.78
C SER A 174 -8.81 -10.42 21.64
#